data_AF-A0A7R9DHV9-F1
#
_entry.id   AF-A0A7R9DHV9-F1
#
_cell.length_a   1.000
_cell.length_b   1.000
_cell.length_c   1.000
_cell.angle_alpha   90.00
_cell.angle_beta   90.00
_cell.angle_gamma   90.00
#
_symmetry.space_group_name_H-M   'P 1'
#
loop_
_entity.id
_entity.type
_entity.pdbx_description
1 polymer ?
#
loop_
_entity_poly.entity_id
_entity_poly.type
_entity_poly.pdbx_seq_one_letter_code
_entity_poly.pdbx_strand_id
1 'polypeptide(L)'
;MFSPLSELKQGKSGVLIVTNFKLSFITTDSMHRDESSFQQNLFLGEYDVCLSNVDVVYQVIGDKKRKLQPGPVSGKIKGLHIVCKNMKVFTFSFKFSPIDHGKILTNALLHYAFPKRHQLLFSYDFREPYYSCEKNVVMFREAEDWERELLRTGCEGWRLSPANQSFQMSSSLPQWLVIPIALLDWQLGDAARHFRGSRPPVWCWGTPDGAALVRMADIQPTITDR
;
A
#
# COMPACT_ATOMS: atom_id res chain seq x y z
N MET A 1 9.01 39.58 13.24
CA MET A 1 9.17 38.61 14.35
C MET A 1 8.56 37.28 13.90
N PHE A 2 9.32 36.18 13.97
CA PHE A 2 8.98 34.87 13.39
C PHE A 2 8.42 33.96 14.49
N SER A 3 7.16 33.55 14.39
CA SER A 3 6.64 32.45 15.22
C SER A 3 6.74 31.15 14.42
N PRO A 4 7.52 30.16 14.87
CA PRO A 4 7.58 28.86 14.25
C PRO A 4 6.29 28.07 14.51
N LEU A 5 5.89 27.26 13.53
CA LEU A 5 4.71 26.38 13.57
C LEU A 5 5.02 24.98 14.12
N SER A 6 6.20 24.81 14.70
CA SER A 6 6.62 23.73 15.59
C SER A 6 7.43 24.36 16.73
N GLU A 7 7.57 23.68 17.86
CA GLU A 7 8.42 24.15 18.98
C GLU A 7 9.90 24.36 18.60
N LEU A 8 10.29 24.00 17.37
CA LEU A 8 11.62 24.18 16.83
C LEU A 8 11.68 25.50 16.04
N LYS A 9 12.38 26.50 16.60
CA LYS A 9 12.72 27.79 15.95
C LYS A 9 13.66 27.66 14.74
N GLN A 10 13.74 26.49 14.10
CA GLN A 10 14.68 26.18 13.02
C GLN A 10 13.93 25.55 11.84
N GLY A 11 14.30 25.94 10.62
CA GLY A 11 13.79 25.37 9.38
C GLY A 11 14.87 25.40 8.32
N LYS A 12 14.86 24.42 7.42
CA LYS A 12 15.79 24.33 6.30
C LYS A 12 15.17 25.01 5.07
N SER A 13 15.98 25.75 4.33
CA SER A 13 15.59 26.30 3.02
C SER A 13 15.99 25.32 1.93
N GLY A 14 15.18 25.23 0.88
CA GLY A 14 15.40 24.28 -0.19
C GLY A 14 14.39 24.40 -1.31
N VAL A 15 14.49 23.50 -2.29
CA VAL A 15 13.61 23.40 -3.44
C VAL A 15 12.63 22.26 -3.19
N LEU A 16 11.33 22.57 -3.28
CA LEU A 16 10.27 21.57 -3.19
C LEU A 16 9.76 21.23 -4.59
N ILE A 17 9.80 19.94 -4.93
CA ILE A 17 9.45 19.42 -6.25
C ILE A 17 8.36 18.36 -6.09
N VAL A 18 7.37 18.38 -6.98
CA VAL A 18 6.33 17.35 -7.08
C VAL A 18 6.40 16.71 -8.46
N THR A 19 6.48 15.39 -8.52
CA THR A 19 6.33 14.59 -9.74
C THR A 19 5.00 13.82 -9.72
N ASN A 20 4.78 12.91 -10.67
CA ASN A 20 3.68 11.94 -10.60
C ASN A 20 3.95 10.79 -9.60
N PHE A 21 5.16 10.70 -9.02
CA PHE A 21 5.57 9.64 -8.10
C PHE A 21 5.79 10.12 -6.66
N LYS A 22 6.51 11.24 -6.50
CA LYS A 22 6.98 11.71 -5.19
C LYS A 22 6.97 13.22 -5.05
N LEU A 23 6.87 13.66 -3.80
CA LEU A 23 7.25 14.99 -3.33
C LEU A 23 8.69 14.91 -2.82
N SER A 24 9.56 15.76 -3.33
CA SER A 24 10.98 15.80 -2.96
C SER A 24 11.35 17.18 -2.45
N PHE A 25 12.01 17.25 -1.30
CA PHE A 25 12.57 18.49 -0.76
C PHE A 25 14.09 18.43 -0.77
N ILE A 26 14.73 19.28 -1.57
CA ILE A 26 16.17 19.31 -1.79
C ILE A 26 16.75 20.52 -1.06
N THR A 27 17.65 20.29 -0.11
CA THR A 27 18.34 21.33 0.65
C THR A 27 19.80 21.48 0.19
N THR A 28 20.40 22.64 0.41
CA THR A 28 21.84 22.87 0.12
C THR A 28 22.78 22.17 1.08
N ASP A 29 22.28 21.78 2.26
CA ASP A 29 23.09 21.08 3.26
C ASP A 29 23.48 19.70 2.71
N SER A 30 24.78 19.50 2.48
CA SER A 30 25.34 18.19 2.18
C SER A 30 25.17 17.29 3.39
N MET A 31 24.12 16.47 3.40
CA MET A 31 23.99 15.45 4.42
C MET A 31 24.97 14.32 4.08
N HIS A 32 25.99 14.16 4.92
CA HIS A 32 26.74 12.92 5.01
C HIS A 32 25.71 11.82 5.27
N ARG A 33 25.57 10.87 4.34
CA ARG A 33 24.78 9.65 4.61
C ARG A 33 25.41 9.00 5.83
N ASP A 34 24.63 8.89 6.88
CA ASP A 34 25.01 8.08 8.02
C ASP A 34 25.02 6.62 7.55
N GLU A 35 26.22 6.08 7.29
CA GLU A 35 26.43 4.69 6.84
C GLU A 35 25.90 3.65 7.87
N SER A 36 25.45 4.10 9.04
CA SER A 36 24.91 3.31 10.13
C SER A 36 23.46 2.83 9.94
N SER A 37 22.76 3.24 8.88
CA SER A 37 21.38 2.81 8.62
C SER A 37 21.33 1.53 7.78
N PHE A 38 21.18 0.38 8.46
CA PHE A 38 21.11 -0.95 7.83
C PHE A 38 19.91 -1.18 6.89
N GLN A 39 18.93 -0.27 6.88
CA GLN A 39 17.78 -0.31 5.98
C GLN A 39 17.49 1.09 5.41
N GLN A 40 17.76 1.28 4.12
CA GLN A 40 17.46 2.50 3.38
C GLN A 40 16.49 2.20 2.23
N ASN A 41 15.63 3.17 1.91
CA ASN A 41 14.80 3.08 0.72
C ASN A 41 15.64 3.36 -0.53
N LEU A 42 15.61 2.47 -1.52
CA LEU A 42 16.40 2.61 -2.75
C LEU A 42 15.90 3.74 -3.67
N PHE A 43 14.62 4.14 -3.56
CA PHE A 43 13.96 5.10 -4.45
C PHE A 43 13.69 6.48 -3.82
N LEU A 44 13.62 6.55 -2.48
CA LEU A 44 13.24 7.73 -1.73
C LEU A 44 14.39 8.18 -0.82
N GLY A 45 14.80 9.43 -0.98
CA GLY A 45 15.71 10.10 -0.04
C GLY A 45 15.05 10.44 1.30
N GLU A 46 15.83 11.05 2.20
CA GLU A 46 15.41 11.41 3.57
C GLU A 46 14.14 12.29 3.59
N TYR A 47 14.10 13.29 2.70
CA TYR A 47 12.98 14.24 2.57
C TYR A 47 12.06 13.93 1.39
N ASP A 48 12.14 12.72 0.84
CA ASP A 48 11.22 12.27 -0.19
C ASP A 48 9.98 11.62 0.42
N VAL A 49 8.82 11.92 -0.17
CA VAL A 49 7.54 11.34 0.19
C VAL A 49 6.91 10.78 -1.08
N CYS A 50 6.77 9.46 -1.17
CA CYS A 50 5.96 8.86 -2.24
C CYS A 50 4.52 9.37 -2.11
N LEU A 51 3.91 9.76 -3.22
CA LEU A 51 2.60 10.38 -3.22
C LEU A 51 1.49 9.44 -2.72
N SER A 52 1.65 8.12 -2.91
CA SER A 52 0.73 7.12 -2.36
C SER A 52 0.75 7.05 -0.82
N ASN A 53 1.84 7.53 -0.20
CA ASN A 53 2.01 7.59 1.24
C ASN A 53 1.46 8.89 1.86
N VAL A 54 1.02 9.86 1.04
CA VAL A 54 0.31 11.04 1.54
C VAL A 54 -1.08 10.62 2.02
N ASP A 55 -1.40 10.95 3.27
CA ASP A 55 -2.72 10.67 3.85
C ASP A 55 -3.61 11.91 3.76
N VAL A 56 -3.15 13.04 4.33
CA VAL A 56 -3.91 14.29 4.35
C VAL A 56 -2.99 15.48 4.12
N VAL A 57 -3.47 16.43 3.31
CA VAL A 57 -2.81 17.72 3.08
C VAL A 57 -3.64 18.84 3.72
N TYR A 58 -3.01 19.65 4.56
CA TYR A 58 -3.60 20.83 5.15
C TYR A 58 -2.92 22.10 4.62
N GLN A 59 -3.71 23.13 4.36
CA GLN A 59 -3.22 24.50 4.19
C GLN A 59 -3.03 25.14 5.56
N VAL A 60 -1.89 25.76 5.78
CA VAL A 60 -1.61 26.52 7.01
C VAL A 60 -2.02 27.98 6.82
N ILE A 61 -2.91 28.47 7.68
CA ILE A 61 -3.44 29.84 7.68
C ILE A 61 -3.24 30.43 9.08
N GLY A 62 -2.12 31.15 9.27
CA GLY A 62 -1.69 31.55 10.62
C GLY A 62 -1.47 30.31 11.47
N ASP A 63 -2.08 30.27 12.65
CA ASP A 63 -1.96 29.13 13.57
C ASP A 63 -2.98 28.01 13.29
N LYS A 64 -3.92 28.23 12.36
CA LYS A 64 -4.96 27.25 12.01
C LYS A 64 -4.56 26.42 10.79
N LYS A 65 -5.01 25.15 10.79
CA LYS A 65 -4.85 24.22 9.66
C LYS A 65 -6.21 23.94 9.03
N ARG A 66 -6.32 24.13 7.71
CA ARG A 66 -7.52 23.81 6.92
C ARG A 66 -7.25 22.60 6.04
N LYS A 67 -8.03 21.53 6.17
CA LYS A 67 -7.91 20.34 5.32
C LYS A 67 -8.22 20.70 3.87
N LEU A 68 -7.34 20.31 2.95
CA LEU A 68 -7.55 20.47 1.51
C LEU A 68 -8.23 19.22 0.95
N GLN A 69 -9.12 19.42 -0.02
CA GLN A 69 -9.80 18.35 -0.74
C GLN A 69 -9.17 18.18 -2.13
N PRO A 70 -9.19 16.97 -2.72
CA PRO A 70 -8.70 16.75 -4.07
C PRO A 70 -9.42 17.63 -5.11
N GLY A 71 -8.70 18.59 -5.67
CA GLY A 71 -9.24 19.56 -6.62
C GLY A 71 -8.40 20.83 -6.70
N PRO A 72 -8.76 21.77 -7.60
CA PRO A 72 -8.06 23.03 -7.72
C PRO A 72 -8.26 23.87 -6.45
N VAL A 73 -7.17 24.36 -5.86
CA VAL A 73 -7.22 25.23 -4.69
C VAL A 73 -7.43 26.69 -5.10
N SER A 74 -8.31 27.38 -4.37
CA SER A 74 -8.56 28.81 -4.52
C SER A 74 -7.68 29.62 -3.57
N GLY A 75 -7.09 30.71 -4.07
CA GLY A 75 -6.31 31.65 -3.26
C GLY A 75 -4.83 31.28 -3.08
N LYS A 76 -4.12 32.14 -2.34
CA LYS A 76 -2.67 32.01 -2.12
C LYS A 76 -2.39 30.99 -1.01
N ILE A 77 -1.52 30.02 -1.30
CA ILE A 77 -1.03 29.05 -0.32
C ILE A 77 0.26 29.59 0.29
N LYS A 78 0.25 29.86 1.60
CA LYS A 78 1.44 30.34 2.35
C LYS A 78 2.27 29.19 2.94
N GLY A 79 1.64 28.05 3.19
CA GLY A 79 2.33 26.86 3.69
C GLY A 79 1.41 25.63 3.66
N LEU A 80 2.05 24.47 3.73
CA LEU A 80 1.42 23.16 3.75
C LEU A 80 1.83 22.39 4.98
N HIS A 81 0.92 21.56 5.47
CA HIS A 81 1.17 20.58 6.51
C HIS A 81 0.65 19.23 6.00
N ILE A 82 1.57 18.31 5.74
CA ILE A 82 1.33 17.04 5.08
C ILE A 82 1.50 15.92 6.10
N VAL A 83 0.44 15.15 6.30
CA VAL A 83 0.43 13.96 7.14
C VAL A 83 0.57 12.73 6.23
N CYS A 84 1.50 11.85 6.56
CA CYS A 84 1.78 10.64 5.81
C CYS A 84 1.29 9.40 6.55
N LYS A 85 0.99 8.33 5.81
CA LYS A 85 0.50 7.05 6.37
C LYS A 85 1.57 6.32 7.20
N ASN A 86 2.85 6.61 6.96
CA ASN A 86 3.98 6.12 7.74
C ASN A 86 4.31 7.00 8.97
N MET A 87 3.33 7.72 9.52
CA MET A 87 3.45 8.58 10.71
C MET A 87 4.41 9.77 10.57
N LYS A 88 4.99 10.02 9.40
CA LYS A 88 5.79 11.22 9.13
C LYS A 88 4.90 12.42 8.88
N VAL A 89 5.34 13.58 9.34
CA VAL A 89 4.66 14.86 9.14
C VAL A 89 5.64 15.88 8.60
N PHE A 90 5.28 16.50 7.47
CA PHE A 90 6.10 17.52 6.82
C PHE A 90 5.37 18.86 6.84
N THR A 91 6.08 19.93 7.22
CA THR A 91 5.53 21.29 7.19
C THR A 91 6.40 22.16 6.31
N PHE A 92 5.79 22.75 5.27
CA PHE A 92 6.46 23.59 4.29
C PHE A 92 5.93 25.02 4.35
N SER A 93 6.82 25.99 4.19
CA SER A 93 6.48 27.41 4.10
C SER A 93 6.93 27.96 2.75
N PHE A 94 6.04 28.66 2.05
CA PHE A 94 6.31 29.28 0.75
C PHE A 94 6.69 30.76 0.87
N LYS A 95 7.16 31.20 2.05
CA LYS A 95 7.52 32.60 2.30
C LYS A 95 8.60 33.12 1.36
N PHE A 96 9.56 32.26 1.01
CA PHE A 96 10.69 32.58 0.12
C PHE A 96 10.48 32.05 -1.30
N SER A 97 9.29 31.53 -1.61
CA SER A 97 8.97 31.05 -2.95
C SER A 97 8.37 32.19 -3.79
N PRO A 98 8.53 32.13 -5.12
CA PRO A 98 7.85 33.06 -6.02
C PRO A 98 6.33 33.03 -5.83
N ILE A 99 5.68 34.09 -6.26
CA ILE A 99 4.22 34.21 -6.22
C ILE A 99 3.60 33.03 -7.02
N ASP A 100 2.48 32.50 -6.53
CA ASP A 100 1.72 31.39 -7.09
C ASP A 100 2.39 30.00 -7.13
N HIS A 101 3.70 29.88 -6.91
CA HIS A 101 4.37 28.56 -6.90
C HIS A 101 3.78 27.61 -5.84
N GLY A 102 3.46 28.14 -4.65
CA GLY A 102 2.79 27.34 -3.61
C GLY A 102 1.43 26.80 -4.06
N LYS A 103 0.67 27.58 -4.84
CA LYS A 103 -0.63 27.16 -5.39
C LYS A 103 -0.45 26.10 -6.48
N ILE A 104 0.47 26.32 -7.42
CA ILE A 104 0.77 25.39 -8.52
C ILE A 104 1.21 24.03 -7.95
N LEU A 105 2.15 24.04 -7.00
CA LEU A 105 2.65 22.84 -6.35
C LEU A 105 1.54 22.12 -5.58
N THR A 106 0.71 22.85 -4.84
CA THR A 106 -0.41 22.25 -4.10
C THR A 106 -1.41 21.58 -5.04
N ASN A 107 -1.73 22.21 -6.18
CA ASN A 107 -2.60 21.63 -7.19
C ASN A 107 -2.02 20.34 -7.79
N ALA A 108 -0.74 20.34 -8.14
CA ALA A 108 -0.05 19.14 -8.63
C ALA A 108 -0.04 18.03 -7.57
N LEU A 109 0.29 18.37 -6.32
CA LEU A 109 0.29 17.44 -5.20
C LEU A 109 -1.07 16.79 -5.01
N LEU A 110 -2.15 17.58 -4.96
CA LEU A 110 -3.51 17.07 -4.78
C LEU A 110 -3.98 16.22 -5.98
N HIS A 111 -3.51 16.53 -7.19
CA HIS A 111 -3.85 15.77 -8.39
C HIS A 111 -3.22 14.37 -8.37
N TYR A 112 -1.93 14.27 -8.05
CA TYR A 112 -1.17 13.01 -8.11
C TYR A 112 -1.21 12.20 -6.82
N ALA A 113 -1.37 12.82 -5.64
CA ALA A 113 -1.51 12.10 -4.36
C ALA A 113 -2.91 11.47 -4.18
N PHE A 114 -3.94 12.04 -4.81
CA PHE A 114 -5.32 11.57 -4.70
C PHE A 114 -5.94 11.34 -6.10
N PRO A 115 -5.41 10.37 -6.87
CA PRO A 115 -5.85 10.12 -8.24
C PRO A 115 -7.31 9.67 -8.29
N LYS A 116 -8.11 10.32 -9.15
CA LYS A 116 -9.55 10.01 -9.32
C LYS A 116 -9.82 8.80 -10.23
N ARG A 117 -8.80 8.37 -10.97
CA ARG A 117 -8.87 7.26 -11.93
C ARG A 117 -7.69 6.34 -11.69
N HIS A 118 -7.93 5.04 -11.84
CA HIS A 118 -6.91 4.03 -11.57
C HIS A 118 -5.70 4.16 -12.52
N GLN A 119 -5.90 4.61 -13.76
CA GLN A 119 -4.80 4.85 -14.72
C GLN A 119 -3.85 6.00 -14.33
N LEU A 120 -4.23 6.85 -13.38
CA LEU A 120 -3.38 7.94 -12.88
C LEU A 120 -2.44 7.48 -11.75
N LEU A 121 -2.53 6.21 -11.33
CA LEU A 121 -1.56 5.63 -10.40
C LEU A 121 -0.21 5.50 -11.10
N PHE A 122 0.86 5.91 -10.42
CA PHE A 122 2.23 5.82 -10.92
C PHE A 122 2.62 4.40 -11.39
N SER A 123 1.99 3.36 -10.86
CA SER A 123 2.20 1.97 -11.28
C SER A 123 1.96 1.72 -12.77
N TYR A 124 1.14 2.54 -13.44
CA TYR A 124 0.90 2.45 -14.88
C TYR A 124 1.99 3.13 -15.72
N ASP A 125 2.70 4.11 -15.15
CA ASP A 125 3.77 4.86 -15.82
C ASP A 125 5.16 4.27 -15.55
N PHE A 126 5.31 3.48 -14.48
CA PHE A 126 6.58 2.90 -14.08
C PHE A 126 7.05 1.83 -15.08
N ARG A 127 8.23 2.05 -15.68
CA ARG A 127 8.82 1.19 -16.73
C ARG A 127 10.21 0.67 -16.39
N GLU A 128 10.74 0.99 -15.23
CA GLU A 128 12.06 0.47 -14.86
C GLU A 128 11.99 -1.05 -14.69
N PRO A 129 13.00 -1.78 -15.15
CA PRO A 129 13.06 -3.21 -14.95
C PRO A 129 13.01 -3.52 -13.46
N TYR A 130 12.25 -4.55 -13.09
CA TYR A 130 12.28 -5.07 -11.73
C TYR A 130 13.73 -5.45 -11.38
N TYR A 131 14.18 -5.12 -10.17
CA TYR A 131 15.52 -5.49 -9.73
C TYR A 131 15.74 -7.00 -9.91
N SER A 132 16.94 -7.41 -10.30
CA SER A 132 17.27 -8.83 -10.42
C SER A 132 17.19 -9.47 -9.03
N CYS A 133 16.06 -10.10 -8.72
CA CYS A 133 15.93 -10.92 -7.54
C CYS A 133 16.51 -12.29 -7.87
N GLU A 134 17.58 -12.69 -7.20
CA GLU A 134 18.18 -14.03 -7.38
C GLU A 134 17.19 -15.16 -7.08
N LYS A 135 16.15 -14.86 -6.28
CA LYS A 135 15.07 -15.80 -5.94
C LYS A 135 13.77 -15.37 -6.62
N ASN A 136 13.23 -16.22 -7.48
CA ASN A 136 11.89 -16.03 -8.01
C ASN A 136 10.87 -16.00 -6.85
N VAL A 137 10.09 -14.92 -6.75
CA VAL A 137 8.97 -14.83 -5.80
C VAL A 137 7.79 -15.60 -6.39
N VAL A 138 7.36 -16.66 -5.69
CA VAL A 138 6.18 -17.44 -6.08
C VAL A 138 4.94 -16.64 -5.73
N MET A 139 4.09 -16.38 -6.73
CA MET A 139 2.89 -15.55 -6.57
C MET A 139 1.65 -16.36 -6.18
N PHE A 140 1.75 -17.70 -6.15
CA PHE A 140 0.67 -18.62 -5.77
C PHE A 140 -0.61 -18.41 -6.59
N ARG A 141 -0.45 -18.18 -7.90
CA ARG A 141 -1.55 -17.88 -8.81
C ARG A 141 -1.98 -19.10 -9.62
N GLU A 142 -1.02 -19.93 -9.99
CA GLU A 142 -1.23 -21.11 -10.84
C GLU A 142 -1.23 -22.40 -10.01
N ALA A 143 -1.73 -23.48 -10.60
CA ALA A 143 -1.78 -24.79 -9.94
C ALA A 143 -0.38 -25.27 -9.52
N GLU A 144 0.61 -25.09 -10.41
CA GLU A 144 1.98 -25.55 -10.22
C GLU A 144 2.66 -24.86 -9.03
N ASP A 145 2.26 -23.64 -8.68
CA ASP A 145 2.76 -22.95 -7.49
C ASP A 145 2.34 -23.69 -6.20
N TRP A 146 1.08 -24.12 -6.14
CA TRP A 146 0.51 -24.83 -5.00
C TRP A 146 0.98 -26.29 -4.93
N GLU A 147 1.13 -26.96 -6.07
CA GLU A 147 1.68 -28.32 -6.12
C GLU A 147 3.13 -28.36 -5.61
N ARG A 148 3.96 -27.41 -6.05
CA ARG A 148 5.34 -27.28 -5.55
C ARG A 148 5.37 -27.01 -4.06
N GLU A 149 4.42 -26.25 -3.52
CA GLU A 149 4.35 -25.95 -2.10
C GLU A 149 3.88 -27.14 -1.26
N LEU A 150 2.92 -27.93 -1.75
CA LEU A 150 2.56 -29.20 -1.15
C LEU A 150 3.74 -30.17 -1.13
N LEU A 151 4.48 -30.28 -2.25
CA LEU A 151 5.69 -31.10 -2.32
C LEU A 151 6.78 -30.61 -1.36
N ARG A 152 7.00 -29.28 -1.29
CA ARG A 152 7.99 -28.67 -0.40
C ARG A 152 7.68 -28.91 1.07
N THR A 153 6.41 -28.89 1.44
CA THR A 153 5.97 -29.10 2.83
C THR A 153 5.85 -30.57 3.19
N GLY A 154 5.74 -31.48 2.21
CA GLY A 154 5.49 -32.90 2.43
C GLY A 154 4.14 -33.18 3.10
N CYS A 155 3.23 -32.21 3.09
CA CYS A 155 1.94 -32.32 3.77
C CYS A 155 1.01 -33.26 2.99
N GLU A 156 0.64 -34.39 3.58
CA GLU A 156 -0.28 -35.36 2.98
C GLU A 156 -1.76 -35.06 3.31
N GLY A 157 -2.69 -35.69 2.58
CA GLY A 157 -4.12 -35.56 2.82
C GLY A 157 -4.80 -34.33 2.19
N TRP A 158 -4.06 -33.57 1.37
CA TRP A 158 -4.53 -32.37 0.69
C TRP A 158 -4.46 -32.53 -0.82
N ARG A 159 -5.38 -31.88 -1.54
CA ARG A 159 -5.41 -31.82 -3.00
C ARG A 159 -5.68 -30.42 -3.50
N LEU A 160 -5.27 -30.13 -4.72
CA LEU A 160 -5.71 -28.94 -5.43
C LEU A 160 -7.16 -29.09 -5.90
N SER A 161 -7.86 -27.96 -5.94
CA SER A 161 -9.22 -27.82 -6.43
C SER A 161 -9.32 -26.62 -7.38
N PRO A 162 -9.88 -26.80 -8.60
CA PRO A 162 -10.19 -25.72 -9.53
C PRO A 162 -11.53 -25.04 -9.24
N ALA A 163 -12.20 -25.35 -8.12
CA ALA A 163 -13.56 -24.88 -7.83
C ALA A 163 -13.73 -23.35 -7.86
N ASN A 164 -12.66 -22.57 -7.74
CA ASN A 164 -12.67 -21.11 -7.81
C ASN A 164 -11.92 -20.53 -9.02
N GLN A 165 -11.62 -21.33 -10.05
CA GLN A 165 -10.79 -20.89 -11.18
C GLN A 165 -11.36 -19.64 -11.89
N SER A 166 -12.68 -19.56 -12.03
CA SER A 166 -13.39 -18.42 -12.62
C SER A 166 -13.85 -17.38 -11.60
N PHE A 167 -13.38 -17.46 -10.35
CA PHE A 167 -13.76 -16.60 -9.22
C PHE A 167 -15.26 -16.60 -8.90
N GLN A 168 -16.01 -17.61 -9.37
CA GLN A 168 -17.46 -17.72 -9.15
C GLN A 168 -17.81 -18.10 -7.71
N MET A 169 -16.98 -18.92 -7.06
CA MET A 169 -17.21 -19.29 -5.66
C MET A 169 -16.90 -18.10 -4.74
N SER A 170 -15.73 -17.47 -4.89
CA SER A 170 -15.36 -16.25 -4.18
C SER A 170 -14.42 -15.39 -5.01
N SER A 171 -14.82 -14.14 -5.24
CA SER A 171 -14.04 -13.12 -5.99
C SER A 171 -12.74 -12.67 -5.32
N SER A 172 -12.44 -13.24 -4.15
CA SER A 172 -11.43 -12.74 -3.24
C SER A 172 -10.59 -13.83 -2.61
N LEU A 173 -10.82 -15.08 -3.02
CA LEU A 173 -9.91 -16.20 -2.84
C LEU A 173 -9.09 -16.40 -4.13
N PRO A 174 -7.95 -17.12 -4.06
CA PRO A 174 -7.20 -17.53 -5.25
C PRO A 174 -8.01 -18.41 -6.19
N GLN A 175 -7.56 -18.54 -7.44
CA GLN A 175 -8.17 -19.42 -8.45
C GLN A 175 -8.10 -20.90 -8.03
N TRP A 176 -6.92 -21.30 -7.55
CA TRP A 176 -6.63 -22.64 -7.09
C TRP A 176 -6.65 -22.70 -5.58
N LEU A 177 -7.35 -23.69 -5.03
CA LEU A 177 -7.47 -23.88 -3.60
C LEU A 177 -6.92 -25.24 -3.20
N VAL A 178 -6.23 -25.30 -2.08
CA VAL A 178 -5.78 -26.56 -1.49
C VAL A 178 -6.78 -26.95 -0.40
N ILE A 179 -7.38 -28.13 -0.56
CA ILE A 179 -8.49 -28.64 0.27
C ILE A 179 -8.24 -30.10 0.69
N PRO A 180 -8.95 -30.62 1.70
CA PRO A 180 -8.80 -32.03 2.09
C PRO A 180 -9.12 -32.97 0.93
N ILE A 181 -8.36 -34.05 0.79
CA ILE A 181 -8.50 -34.99 -0.33
C ILE A 181 -9.89 -35.63 -0.43
N ALA A 182 -10.55 -35.83 0.73
CA ALA A 182 -11.89 -36.40 0.83
C ALA A 182 -13.02 -35.44 0.39
N LEU A 183 -12.75 -34.14 0.27
CA LEU A 183 -13.77 -33.15 -0.08
C LEU A 183 -13.88 -33.01 -1.59
N LEU A 184 -15.08 -33.11 -2.16
CA LEU A 184 -15.36 -32.88 -3.58
C LEU A 184 -15.57 -31.38 -3.87
N ASP A 185 -15.33 -30.96 -5.12
CA ASP A 185 -15.39 -29.53 -5.51
C ASP A 185 -16.80 -28.94 -5.34
N TRP A 186 -17.85 -29.71 -5.64
CA TRP A 186 -19.23 -29.27 -5.43
C TRP A 186 -19.59 -29.13 -3.95
N GLN A 187 -19.07 -30.03 -3.10
CA GLN A 187 -19.24 -29.97 -1.64
C GLN A 187 -18.54 -28.74 -1.07
N LEU A 188 -17.34 -28.41 -1.60
CA LEU A 188 -16.66 -27.17 -1.26
C LEU A 188 -17.50 -25.95 -1.64
N GLY A 189 -18.09 -25.93 -2.84
CA GLY A 189 -18.96 -24.86 -3.31
C GLY A 189 -20.21 -24.66 -2.43
N ASP A 190 -20.86 -25.76 -2.02
CA ASP A 190 -22.00 -25.70 -1.11
C ASP A 190 -21.57 -25.27 0.30
N ALA A 191 -20.47 -25.83 0.81
CA ALA A 191 -19.89 -25.43 2.09
C ALA A 191 -19.52 -23.94 2.12
N ALA A 192 -18.94 -23.41 1.04
CA ALA A 192 -18.50 -22.03 0.93
C ALA A 192 -19.62 -21.03 1.24
N ARG A 193 -20.85 -21.30 0.80
CA ARG A 193 -22.02 -20.42 1.04
C ARG A 193 -22.30 -20.18 2.52
N HIS A 194 -21.85 -21.10 3.38
CA HIS A 194 -22.01 -21.00 4.83
C HIS A 194 -20.99 -20.06 5.49
N PHE A 195 -19.98 -19.58 4.76
CA PHE A 195 -18.95 -18.69 5.28
C PHE A 195 -19.11 -17.28 4.71
N ARG A 196 -18.71 -16.27 5.50
CA ARG A 196 -18.75 -14.87 5.05
C ARG A 196 -17.86 -14.67 3.82
N GLY A 197 -18.45 -14.06 2.77
CA GLY A 197 -17.76 -13.84 1.49
C GLY A 197 -17.41 -15.13 0.74
N SER A 198 -18.08 -16.24 1.06
CA SER A 198 -17.85 -17.55 0.46
C SER A 198 -16.43 -18.07 0.64
N ARG A 199 -15.87 -17.90 1.85
CA ARG A 199 -14.48 -18.26 2.18
C ARG A 199 -14.43 -19.46 3.14
N PRO A 200 -14.61 -20.69 2.64
CA PRO A 200 -14.51 -21.89 3.47
C PRO A 200 -13.09 -22.11 4.00
N PRO A 201 -12.88 -23.10 4.90
CA PRO A 201 -11.56 -23.55 5.28
C PRO A 201 -10.72 -23.95 4.08
N VAL A 202 -9.60 -23.26 3.90
CA VAL A 202 -8.59 -23.55 2.88
C VAL A 202 -7.23 -23.70 3.53
N TRP A 203 -6.43 -24.63 3.02
CA TRP A 203 -5.09 -24.88 3.51
C TRP A 203 -4.18 -23.68 3.25
N CYS A 204 -3.30 -23.39 4.22
CA CYS A 204 -2.26 -22.36 4.10
C CYS A 204 -0.86 -22.97 4.14
N TRP A 205 -0.67 -23.94 5.03
CA TRP A 205 0.62 -24.56 5.30
C TRP A 205 0.43 -25.86 6.08
N GLY A 206 1.42 -26.75 6.07
CA GLY A 206 1.40 -27.96 6.89
C GLY A 206 2.78 -28.60 7.04
N THR A 207 2.83 -29.67 7.82
CA THR A 207 4.03 -30.47 8.10
C THR A 207 3.92 -31.87 7.51
N PRO A 208 5.06 -32.56 7.28
CA PRO A 208 5.04 -33.98 6.93
C PRO A 208 4.32 -34.87 7.96
N ASP A 209 4.36 -34.50 9.24
CA ASP A 209 3.73 -35.27 10.34
C ASP A 209 2.19 -35.09 10.43
N GLY A 210 1.57 -34.45 9.43
CA GLY A 210 0.11 -34.33 9.30
C GLY A 210 -0.54 -33.13 10.00
N ALA A 211 0.22 -32.26 10.67
CA ALA A 211 -0.32 -30.98 11.15
C ALA A 211 -0.57 -30.03 9.97
N ALA A 212 -1.71 -29.34 9.99
CA ALA A 212 -2.09 -28.39 8.94
C ALA A 212 -2.67 -27.10 9.53
N LEU A 213 -2.28 -25.98 8.94
CA LEU A 213 -2.83 -24.66 9.19
C LEU A 213 -3.86 -24.35 8.10
N VAL A 214 -5.10 -24.13 8.53
CA VAL A 214 -6.20 -23.72 7.66
C VAL A 214 -6.68 -22.32 8.02
N ARG A 215 -7.16 -21.58 7.02
CA ARG A 215 -7.82 -20.28 7.20
C ARG A 215 -9.24 -20.33 6.66
N MET A 216 -10.15 -19.66 7.36
CA MET A 216 -11.55 -19.51 6.96
C MET A 216 -12.07 -18.14 7.38
N ALA A 217 -13.18 -17.69 6.78
CA ALA A 217 -13.95 -16.61 7.36
C ALA A 217 -14.88 -17.13 8.47
N ASP A 218 -15.51 -16.22 9.21
CA ASP A 218 -16.59 -16.58 10.12
C ASP A 218 -17.75 -17.23 9.36
N ILE A 219 -18.46 -18.12 10.04
CA ILE A 219 -19.72 -18.68 9.56
C ILE A 219 -20.76 -17.54 9.42
N GLN A 220 -21.65 -17.65 8.44
CA GLN A 220 -22.75 -16.72 8.26
C GLN A 220 -23.60 -16.67 9.54
N PRO A 221 -23.95 -15.48 10.04
CA PRO A 221 -24.68 -15.35 11.31
C PRO A 221 -26.09 -15.97 11.27
N THR A 222 -26.61 -16.27 10.08
CA THR A 222 -27.90 -16.93 9.86
C THR A 222 -27.86 -18.44 10.14
N ILE A 223 -26.68 -19.04 10.27
CA ILE A 223 -26.49 -20.45 10.58
C ILE A 223 -26.35 -20.56 12.09
N THR A 224 -27.34 -21.19 12.73
CA THR A 224 -27.54 -21.12 14.19
C THR A 224 -27.12 -22.36 14.96
N ASP A 225 -26.50 -23.34 14.30
CA ASP A 225 -26.03 -24.54 14.99
C ASP A 225 -24.63 -24.32 15.58
N ARG A 226 -24.60 -24.10 16.91
CA ARG A 226 -23.43 -24.31 17.77
C ARG A 226 -23.56 -25.63 18.51
#